data_AF-A0A951TIV8-F1
#
_entry.id   AF-A0A951TIV8-F1
#
_cell.length_a   1.000
_cell.length_b   1.000
_cell.length_c   1.000
_cell.angle_alpha   90.00
_cell.angle_beta   90.00
_cell.angle_gamma   90.00
#
_symmetry.space_group_name_H-M   'P 1'
#
loop_
_entity.id
_entity.type
_entity.pdbx_description
1 polymer ?
#
loop_
_entity_poly.entity_id
_entity_poly.type
_entity_poly.pdbx_seq_one_letter_code
_entity_poly.pdbx_strand_id
1 'polypeptide(L)'
;MNAPTFYAILEVARDATAEQIKVSFRRLAKKWHPDRFPDEKSKSEATRQMQLINAANDTLKDEAKRRQYDAYLRNPRIAPAPSRRATSKPPSPSRPAPARENPWRAAPPRPQAAPRPTPPPTPPSAPSPAQQAASAERHERFNAEVKAYFDSLIRKNPAQKQRLLSTLKWQMTKKKTAVRKGLEAGGSEETSLRRWAQAAKRAGDNGAKAPSPAPNEAPRPNPKPAPASRRDATPLDETVVASVRFYYDELIAQNPLDKQALNAALHWQMTRKRVEVANLIRAGQSEENALWRWAYEARRAADGRVKKR
;
A
#
# COMPACT_ATOMS: atom_id res chain seq x y z
N MET A 1 -19.16 2.66 -10.52
CA MET A 1 -19.59 1.50 -9.72
C MET A 1 -19.16 1.75 -8.28
N ASN A 2 -20.12 1.89 -7.38
CA ASN A 2 -19.85 2.16 -5.96
C ASN A 2 -19.11 0.96 -5.37
N ALA A 3 -18.06 1.21 -4.59
CA ALA A 3 -17.37 0.14 -3.88
C ALA A 3 -18.38 -0.61 -2.98
N PRO A 4 -18.37 -1.95 -2.97
CA PRO A 4 -19.31 -2.72 -2.15
C PRO A 4 -19.09 -2.36 -0.68
N THR A 5 -20.17 -1.96 0.01
CA THR A 5 -20.14 -1.66 1.44
C THR A 5 -19.93 -2.95 2.24
N PHE A 6 -19.47 -2.85 3.49
CA PHE A 6 -19.34 -4.03 4.38
C PHE A 6 -20.69 -4.72 4.62
N TYR A 7 -21.79 -3.96 4.58
CA TYR A 7 -23.15 -4.49 4.61
C TYR A 7 -23.46 -5.33 3.37
N ALA A 8 -23.08 -4.87 2.17
CA ALA A 8 -23.24 -5.62 0.93
C ALA A 8 -22.36 -6.88 0.90
N ILE A 9 -21.15 -6.84 1.46
CA ILE A 9 -20.24 -8.00 1.53
C ILE A 9 -20.81 -9.09 2.45
N LEU A 10 -21.45 -8.72 3.55
CA LEU A 10 -22.11 -9.67 4.44
C LEU A 10 -23.54 -10.03 4.00
N GLU A 11 -24.03 -9.52 2.87
CA GLU A 11 -25.40 -9.72 2.39
C GLU A 11 -26.45 -9.37 3.45
N VAL A 12 -26.20 -8.31 4.23
CA VAL A 12 -27.10 -7.84 5.30
C VAL A 12 -27.55 -6.41 5.02
N ALA A 13 -28.76 -6.08 5.48
CA ALA A 13 -29.26 -4.72 5.44
C ALA A 13 -28.52 -3.81 6.44
N ARG A 14 -28.56 -2.50 6.21
CA ARG A 14 -27.81 -1.53 7.03
C ARG A 14 -28.34 -1.43 8.47
N ASP A 15 -29.60 -1.75 8.66
CA ASP A 15 -30.34 -1.85 9.93
C ASP A 15 -30.19 -3.22 10.62
N ALA A 16 -29.40 -4.15 10.07
CA ALA A 16 -29.26 -5.49 10.62
C ALA A 16 -28.73 -5.49 12.07
N THR A 17 -29.29 -6.39 12.88
CA THR A 17 -28.87 -6.59 14.27
C THR A 17 -27.53 -7.34 14.36
N ALA A 18 -26.85 -7.24 15.50
CA ALA A 18 -25.59 -7.97 15.73
C ALA A 18 -25.76 -9.50 15.60
N GLU A 19 -26.95 -10.03 15.87
CA GLU A 19 -27.27 -11.44 15.70
C GLU A 19 -27.38 -11.82 14.22
N GLN A 20 -28.07 -11.02 13.42
CA GLN A 20 -28.19 -11.22 11.97
C GLN A 20 -26.82 -11.15 11.27
N ILE A 21 -25.95 -10.23 11.70
CA ILE A 21 -24.56 -10.12 11.22
C ILE A 21 -23.77 -11.40 11.54
N LYS A 22 -23.87 -11.92 12.77
CA LYS A 22 -23.22 -13.17 13.17
C LYS A 22 -23.73 -14.39 12.38
N VAL A 23 -25.03 -14.45 12.11
CA VAL A 23 -25.63 -15.54 11.33
C VAL A 23 -25.16 -15.49 9.88
N SER A 24 -25.20 -14.31 9.24
CA SER A 24 -24.75 -14.17 7.86
C SER A 24 -23.24 -14.43 7.71
N PHE A 25 -22.43 -13.97 8.67
CA PHE A 25 -21.00 -14.27 8.72
C PHE A 25 -20.74 -15.79 8.74
N ARG A 26 -21.42 -16.55 9.61
CA ARG A 26 -21.25 -18.01 9.68
C ARG A 26 -21.66 -18.69 8.37
N ARG A 27 -22.76 -18.24 7.74
CA ARG A 27 -23.23 -18.75 6.45
C ARG A 27 -22.20 -18.51 5.34
N LEU A 28 -21.66 -17.29 5.25
CA LEU A 28 -20.68 -16.90 4.23
C LEU A 28 -19.31 -17.52 4.47
N ALA A 29 -18.87 -17.65 5.73
CA ALA A 29 -17.63 -18.33 6.07
C ALA A 29 -17.68 -19.81 5.66
N LYS A 30 -18.81 -20.50 5.91
CA LYS A 30 -19.00 -21.88 5.43
C LYS A 30 -19.05 -21.96 3.90
N LYS A 31 -19.52 -20.91 3.22
CA LYS A 31 -19.57 -20.85 1.74
C LYS A 31 -18.18 -20.67 1.12
N TRP A 32 -17.37 -19.79 1.68
CA TRP A 32 -16.08 -19.37 1.13
C TRP A 32 -14.85 -19.96 1.87
N HIS A 33 -15.03 -21.03 2.64
CA HIS A 33 -13.91 -21.70 3.30
C HIS A 33 -12.98 -22.34 2.27
N PRO A 34 -11.65 -22.10 2.31
CA PRO A 34 -10.71 -22.63 1.31
C PRO A 34 -10.72 -24.16 1.24
N ASP A 35 -11.01 -24.86 2.35
CA ASP A 35 -11.11 -26.33 2.38
C ASP A 35 -12.24 -26.91 1.52
N ARG A 36 -13.22 -26.11 1.09
CA ARG A 36 -14.31 -26.57 0.22
C ARG A 36 -13.97 -26.53 -1.26
N PHE A 37 -12.82 -25.95 -1.63
CA PHE A 37 -12.43 -25.78 -3.03
C PHE A 37 -11.25 -26.69 -3.36
N PRO A 38 -11.40 -27.63 -4.31
CA PRO A 38 -10.32 -28.54 -4.69
C PRO A 38 -9.23 -27.84 -5.53
N ASP A 39 -9.61 -26.84 -6.34
CA ASP A 39 -8.71 -26.17 -7.29
C ASP A 39 -7.98 -24.96 -6.68
N GLU A 40 -6.68 -24.82 -6.96
CA GLU A 40 -5.85 -23.71 -6.48
C GLU A 40 -6.37 -22.32 -6.91
N LYS A 41 -6.96 -22.21 -8.10
CA LYS A 41 -7.58 -20.96 -8.57
C LYS A 41 -8.79 -20.57 -7.73
N SER A 42 -9.67 -21.53 -7.46
CA SER A 42 -10.88 -21.33 -6.65
C SER A 42 -10.55 -21.14 -5.17
N LYS A 43 -9.50 -21.78 -4.65
CA LYS A 43 -8.98 -21.50 -3.29
C LYS A 43 -8.52 -20.06 -3.15
N SER A 44 -7.75 -19.54 -4.12
CA SER A 44 -7.30 -18.15 -4.07
C SER A 44 -8.46 -17.16 -4.07
N GLU A 45 -9.52 -17.42 -4.84
CA GLU A 45 -10.73 -16.59 -4.84
C GLU A 45 -11.48 -16.70 -3.51
N ALA A 46 -11.63 -17.92 -2.98
CA ALA A 46 -12.26 -18.17 -1.69
C ALA A 46 -11.51 -17.48 -0.54
N THR A 47 -10.17 -17.52 -0.53
CA THR A 47 -9.34 -16.79 0.44
C THR A 47 -9.58 -15.28 0.35
N ARG A 48 -9.65 -14.72 -0.87
CA ARG A 48 -9.91 -13.28 -1.05
C ARG A 48 -11.31 -12.89 -0.55
N GLN A 49 -12.32 -13.69 -0.84
CA GLN A 49 -13.68 -13.45 -0.36
C GLN A 49 -13.76 -13.59 1.16
N MET A 50 -13.13 -14.62 1.73
CA MET A 50 -13.06 -14.82 3.17
C MET A 50 -12.38 -13.64 3.89
N GLN A 51 -11.30 -13.08 3.33
CA GLN A 51 -10.66 -11.89 3.89
C GLN A 51 -11.59 -10.68 3.94
N LEU A 52 -12.41 -10.48 2.88
CA LEU A 52 -13.41 -9.40 2.85
C LEU A 52 -14.53 -9.63 3.86
N ILE A 53 -15.00 -10.87 3.98
CA ILE A 53 -16.04 -11.27 4.96
C ILE A 53 -15.55 -11.05 6.39
N ASN A 54 -14.30 -11.43 6.70
CA ASN A 54 -13.69 -11.20 8.01
C ASN A 54 -13.57 -9.70 8.32
N ALA A 55 -13.06 -8.90 7.37
CA ALA A 55 -12.92 -7.45 7.54
C ALA A 55 -14.27 -6.75 7.77
N ALA A 56 -15.31 -7.17 7.05
CA ALA A 56 -16.66 -6.66 7.20
C ALA A 56 -17.24 -7.02 8.58
N ASN A 57 -17.09 -8.27 9.03
CA ASN A 57 -17.54 -8.71 10.35
C ASN A 57 -16.79 -8.00 11.49
N ASP A 58 -15.48 -7.81 11.38
CA ASP A 58 -14.68 -7.12 12.41
C ASP A 58 -15.07 -5.65 12.61
N THR A 59 -15.60 -5.02 11.57
CA THR A 59 -16.05 -3.63 11.58
C THR A 59 -17.51 -3.52 12.02
N LEU A 60 -18.38 -4.44 11.58
CA LEU A 60 -19.82 -4.40 11.85
C LEU A 60 -20.23 -5.06 13.18
N LYS A 61 -19.41 -5.97 13.73
CA LYS A 61 -19.66 -6.63 15.02
C LYS A 61 -19.47 -5.70 16.21
N ASP A 62 -18.55 -4.74 16.10
CA ASP A 62 -18.26 -3.76 17.16
C ASP A 62 -19.06 -2.48 16.91
N GLU A 63 -19.96 -2.17 17.83
CA GLU A 63 -20.84 -1.00 17.76
C GLU A 63 -20.07 0.33 17.59
N ALA A 64 -18.89 0.46 18.21
CA ALA A 64 -18.07 1.66 18.08
C ALA A 64 -17.47 1.79 16.67
N LYS A 65 -16.99 0.68 16.10
CA LYS A 65 -16.45 0.66 14.73
C LYS A 65 -17.54 0.79 13.68
N ARG A 66 -18.72 0.20 13.91
CA ARG A 66 -19.90 0.34 13.07
C ARG A 66 -20.32 1.81 12.96
N ARG A 67 -20.39 2.53 14.08
CA ARG A 67 -20.70 3.97 14.09
C ARG A 67 -19.68 4.81 13.32
N GLN A 68 -18.39 4.51 13.47
CA GLN A 68 -17.33 5.19 12.71
C GLN A 68 -17.45 4.91 11.20
N TYR A 69 -17.75 3.66 10.84
CA TYR A 69 -17.97 3.26 9.45
C TYR A 69 -19.22 3.93 8.86
N ASP A 70 -20.33 3.98 9.59
CA ASP A 70 -21.54 4.67 9.17
C ASP A 70 -21.35 6.19 9.05
N ALA A 71 -20.53 6.79 9.91
CA ALA A 71 -20.14 8.20 9.80
C ALA A 71 -19.27 8.46 8.56
N TYR A 72 -18.33 7.56 8.25
CA TYR A 72 -17.52 7.60 7.04
C TYR A 72 -18.37 7.48 5.76
N LEU A 73 -19.36 6.59 5.76
CA LEU A 73 -20.30 6.43 4.65
C LEU A 73 -21.20 7.65 4.46
N ARG A 74 -21.55 8.38 5.53
CA ARG A 74 -22.38 9.59 5.48
C ARG A 74 -21.59 10.85 5.09
N ASN A 75 -20.32 10.93 5.47
CA ASN A 75 -19.46 12.07 5.15
C ASN A 75 -18.01 11.64 4.87
N PRO A 76 -17.63 11.42 3.59
CA PRO A 76 -16.29 10.93 3.23
C PRO A 76 -15.16 11.93 3.52
N ARG A 77 -15.46 13.12 4.06
CA ARG A 77 -14.48 14.15 4.46
C ARG A 77 -13.97 13.99 5.90
N ILE A 78 -14.59 13.13 6.72
CA ILE A 78 -14.21 12.91 8.12
C ILE A 78 -13.61 11.51 8.24
N ALA A 79 -12.31 11.37 8.00
CA ALA A 79 -11.58 10.18 8.39
C ALA A 79 -11.25 10.27 9.89
N PRO A 80 -11.68 9.35 10.76
CA PRO A 80 -11.25 9.36 12.15
C PRO A 80 -9.75 9.03 12.23
N ALA A 81 -8.98 9.91 12.85
CA ALA A 81 -7.60 9.65 13.24
C ALA A 81 -7.56 8.48 14.24
N PRO A 82 -6.51 7.61 14.22
CA PRO A 82 -6.40 6.52 15.16
C PRO A 82 -6.30 7.06 16.60
N SER A 83 -7.34 6.82 17.40
CA SER A 83 -7.38 7.18 18.82
C SER A 83 -6.26 6.43 19.55
N ARG A 84 -5.28 7.19 20.07
CA ARG A 84 -4.30 6.68 21.03
C ARG A 84 -5.06 6.28 22.29
N ARG A 85 -4.89 5.01 22.66
CA ARG A 85 -5.40 4.35 23.87
C ARG A 85 -5.06 5.19 25.12
N ALA A 86 -6.03 5.92 25.65
CA ALA A 86 -5.98 6.50 26.98
C ALA A 86 -6.34 5.41 28.00
N THR A 87 -5.36 5.00 28.79
CA THR A 87 -5.58 4.17 29.99
C THR A 87 -6.09 5.06 31.11
N SER A 88 -7.40 5.08 31.37
CA SER A 88 -7.95 5.60 32.62
C SER A 88 -8.28 4.44 33.56
N LYS A 89 -7.55 4.40 34.66
CA LYS A 89 -7.81 3.59 35.86
C LYS A 89 -8.92 4.30 36.67
N PRO A 90 -9.97 3.62 37.18
CA PRO A 90 -10.89 4.23 38.13
C PRO A 90 -10.41 4.09 39.59
N PRO A 91 -10.83 4.99 40.50
CA PRO A 91 -10.35 5.05 41.88
C PRO A 91 -11.13 4.14 42.85
N SER A 92 -10.48 3.84 43.97
CA SER A 92 -10.99 3.11 45.13
C SER A 92 -12.00 3.94 45.94
N PRO A 93 -12.85 3.30 46.76
CA PRO A 93 -13.21 3.87 48.05
C PRO A 93 -12.94 2.90 49.22
N SER A 94 -12.79 3.53 50.38
CA SER A 94 -12.29 2.99 51.65
C SER A 94 -13.37 2.28 52.49
N ARG A 95 -12.87 1.46 53.43
CA ARG A 95 -13.49 0.57 54.44
C ARG A 95 -14.47 1.25 55.44
N PRO A 96 -15.26 0.50 56.24
CA PRO A 96 -14.86 0.23 57.64
C PRO A 96 -15.20 -1.20 58.17
N ALA A 97 -14.64 -1.57 59.34
CA ALA A 97 -14.80 -2.84 60.11
C ALA A 97 -15.81 -2.66 61.29
N PRO A 98 -16.06 -3.60 62.26
CA PRO A 98 -15.52 -4.95 62.50
C PRO A 98 -16.54 -6.04 63.00
N ALA A 99 -16.01 -7.25 63.27
CA ALA A 99 -16.49 -8.30 64.21
C ALA A 99 -17.73 -9.16 63.89
N ARG A 100 -17.49 -10.44 63.58
CA ARG A 100 -18.00 -11.60 64.34
C ARG A 100 -17.35 -12.89 63.83
N GLU A 101 -16.58 -13.51 64.70
CA GLU A 101 -15.99 -14.83 64.50
C GLU A 101 -17.09 -15.89 64.48
N ASN A 102 -17.06 -16.77 63.49
CA ASN A 102 -18.03 -17.85 63.31
C ASN A 102 -17.25 -19.18 63.35
N PRO A 103 -17.44 -20.06 64.36
CA PRO A 103 -16.47 -21.11 64.68
C PRO A 103 -16.61 -22.40 63.83
N TRP A 104 -17.35 -22.40 62.72
CA TRP A 104 -17.61 -23.60 61.92
C TRP A 104 -17.55 -23.41 60.39
N ARG A 105 -16.52 -22.73 59.86
CA ARG A 105 -16.14 -22.95 58.45
C ARG A 105 -14.89 -23.80 58.38
N ALA A 106 -15.10 -25.05 57.97
CA ALA A 106 -14.05 -25.94 57.47
C ALA A 106 -13.11 -25.18 56.54
N ALA A 107 -11.80 -25.40 56.71
CA ALA A 107 -10.76 -24.79 55.87
C ALA A 107 -11.10 -24.98 54.38
N PRO A 108 -11.03 -23.93 53.55
CA PRO A 108 -11.17 -24.12 52.12
C PRO A 108 -10.02 -25.03 51.63
N PRO A 109 -10.26 -25.89 50.62
CA PRO A 109 -9.16 -26.66 50.03
C PRO A 109 -8.07 -25.69 49.59
N ARG A 110 -6.81 -26.05 49.87
CA ARG A 110 -5.62 -25.28 49.47
C ARG A 110 -5.81 -24.82 48.03
N PRO A 111 -5.74 -23.51 47.72
CA PRO A 111 -5.89 -23.07 46.34
C PRO A 111 -4.79 -23.76 45.53
N GLN A 112 -5.19 -24.61 44.58
CA GLN A 112 -4.26 -25.10 43.56
C GLN A 112 -3.72 -23.84 42.89
N ALA A 113 -2.39 -23.69 42.88
CA ALA A 113 -1.75 -22.59 42.19
C ALA A 113 -2.30 -22.58 40.76
N ALA A 114 -2.91 -21.48 40.34
CA ALA A 114 -3.35 -21.32 38.96
C ALA A 114 -2.21 -21.72 38.03
N PRO A 115 -2.46 -22.48 36.94
CA PRO A 115 -1.41 -22.75 35.97
C PRO A 115 -0.79 -21.40 35.59
N ARG A 116 0.53 -21.26 35.77
CA ARG A 116 1.24 -20.04 35.40
C ARG A 116 0.79 -19.69 33.98
N PRO A 117 0.40 -18.44 33.70
CA PRO A 117 0.17 -18.04 32.33
C PRO A 117 1.43 -18.40 31.56
N THR A 118 1.31 -19.27 30.56
CA THR A 118 2.42 -19.57 29.65
C THR A 118 2.94 -18.23 29.16
N PRO A 119 4.24 -17.94 29.25
CA PRO A 119 4.76 -16.71 28.67
C PRO A 119 4.33 -16.69 27.19
N PRO A 120 3.88 -15.54 26.66
CA PRO A 120 3.56 -15.44 25.25
C PRO A 120 4.77 -15.97 24.45
N PRO A 121 4.56 -16.69 23.33
CA PRO A 121 5.67 -17.16 22.52
C PRO A 121 6.60 -15.99 22.25
N THR A 122 7.88 -16.17 22.57
CA THR A 122 8.89 -15.14 22.38
C THR A 122 8.78 -14.66 20.94
N PRO A 123 8.58 -13.35 20.67
CA PRO A 123 8.57 -12.86 19.30
C PRO A 123 9.87 -13.31 18.63
N PRO A 124 9.83 -13.73 17.35
CA PRO A 124 11.03 -14.21 16.66
C PRO A 124 12.13 -13.16 16.84
N SER A 125 13.26 -13.57 17.41
CA SER A 125 14.38 -12.68 17.66
C SER A 125 14.75 -11.98 16.36
N ALA A 126 14.86 -10.65 16.41
CA ALA A 126 15.32 -9.87 15.27
C ALA A 126 16.65 -10.46 14.75
N PRO A 127 16.86 -10.49 13.42
CA PRO A 127 18.07 -11.09 12.86
C PRO A 127 19.30 -10.38 13.43
N SER A 128 20.27 -11.17 13.89
CA SER A 128 21.55 -10.69 14.42
C SER A 128 22.28 -9.83 13.37
N PRO A 129 23.11 -8.85 13.76
CA PRO A 129 23.90 -8.05 12.82
C PRO A 129 24.70 -8.92 11.82
N ALA A 130 25.22 -10.07 12.26
CA ALA A 130 25.91 -11.02 11.38
C ALA A 130 24.97 -11.63 10.32
N GLN A 131 23.72 -11.92 10.68
CA GLN A 131 22.71 -12.44 9.75
C GLN A 131 22.24 -11.37 8.76
N GLN A 132 22.15 -10.11 9.19
CA GLN A 132 21.83 -8.97 8.32
C GLN A 132 22.97 -8.71 7.33
N ALA A 133 24.23 -8.77 7.76
CA ALA A 133 25.40 -8.64 6.90
C ALA A 133 25.43 -9.76 5.84
N ALA A 134 25.24 -11.02 6.25
CA ALA A 134 25.18 -12.15 5.33
C ALA A 134 24.01 -12.04 4.32
N SER A 135 22.85 -11.52 4.75
CA SER A 135 21.73 -11.21 3.84
C SER A 135 22.12 -10.11 2.84
N ALA A 136 22.75 -9.02 3.30
CA ALA A 136 23.20 -7.94 2.45
C ALA A 136 24.22 -8.42 1.39
N GLU A 137 25.19 -9.24 1.78
CA GLU A 137 26.15 -9.85 0.85
C GLU A 137 25.47 -10.71 -0.21
N ARG A 138 24.48 -11.54 0.17
CA ARG A 138 23.70 -12.32 -0.81
C ARG A 138 22.98 -11.41 -1.80
N HIS A 139 22.35 -10.35 -1.32
CA HIS A 139 21.67 -9.38 -2.17
C HIS A 139 22.63 -8.69 -3.13
N GLU A 140 23.83 -8.36 -2.67
CA GLU A 140 24.87 -7.73 -3.47
C GLU A 140 25.40 -8.68 -4.55
N ARG A 141 25.68 -9.94 -4.20
CA ARG A 141 26.10 -10.97 -5.17
C ARG A 141 25.11 -11.13 -6.31
N PHE A 142 23.81 -11.30 -6.00
CA PHE A 142 22.78 -11.41 -7.03
C PHE A 142 22.59 -10.10 -7.83
N ASN A 143 22.71 -8.94 -7.18
CA ASN A 143 22.67 -7.66 -7.87
C ASN A 143 23.82 -7.53 -8.88
N ALA A 144 25.04 -7.92 -8.48
CA ALA A 144 26.23 -7.90 -9.32
C ALA A 144 26.08 -8.84 -10.52
N GLU A 145 25.55 -10.04 -10.30
CA GLU A 145 25.28 -11.02 -11.36
C GLU A 145 24.31 -10.46 -12.42
N VAL A 146 23.20 -9.85 -11.99
CA VAL A 146 22.22 -9.25 -12.89
C VAL A 146 22.82 -8.06 -13.64
N LYS A 147 23.57 -7.19 -12.96
CA LYS A 147 24.25 -6.05 -13.58
C LYS A 147 25.23 -6.50 -14.66
N ALA A 148 26.14 -7.42 -14.34
CA ALA A 148 27.13 -7.94 -15.28
C ALA A 148 26.47 -8.57 -16.52
N TYR A 149 25.35 -9.26 -16.33
CA TYR A 149 24.57 -9.80 -17.43
C TYR A 149 23.97 -8.70 -18.31
N PHE A 150 23.33 -7.67 -17.74
CA PHE A 150 22.83 -6.53 -18.52
C PHE A 150 23.95 -5.76 -19.22
N ASP A 151 25.11 -5.59 -18.59
CA ASP A 151 26.28 -4.98 -19.23
C ASP A 151 26.79 -5.82 -20.42
N SER A 152 26.69 -7.15 -20.34
CA SER A 152 26.96 -8.03 -21.48
C SER A 152 25.94 -7.84 -22.62
N LEU A 153 24.65 -7.68 -22.30
CA LEU A 153 23.61 -7.41 -23.29
C LEU A 153 23.77 -6.04 -23.95
N ILE A 154 24.14 -5.03 -23.19
CA ILE A 154 24.39 -3.67 -23.68
C ILE A 154 25.60 -3.66 -24.63
N ARG A 155 26.67 -4.40 -24.30
CA ARG A 155 27.82 -4.58 -25.20
C ARG A 155 27.44 -5.26 -26.52
N LYS A 156 26.55 -6.24 -26.49
CA LYS A 156 26.05 -6.94 -27.69
C LYS A 156 25.07 -6.10 -28.51
N ASN A 157 24.29 -5.24 -27.87
CA ASN A 157 23.22 -4.45 -28.49
C ASN A 157 23.30 -2.96 -28.12
N PRO A 158 24.31 -2.20 -28.60
CA PRO A 158 24.54 -0.82 -28.19
C PRO A 158 23.37 0.11 -28.55
N ALA A 159 22.68 -0.13 -29.66
CA ALA A 159 21.49 0.64 -30.07
C ALA A 159 20.36 0.58 -29.05
N GLN A 160 20.28 -0.48 -28.24
CA GLN A 160 19.23 -0.68 -27.24
C GLN A 160 19.67 -0.35 -25.82
N LYS A 161 20.85 0.27 -25.63
CA LYS A 161 21.43 0.60 -24.31
C LYS A 161 20.43 1.27 -23.37
N GLN A 162 19.70 2.29 -23.85
CA GLN A 162 18.75 3.04 -23.02
C GLN A 162 17.58 2.17 -22.52
N ARG A 163 17.07 1.28 -23.38
CA ARG A 163 15.99 0.34 -23.03
C ARG A 163 16.47 -0.73 -22.05
N LEU A 164 17.67 -1.25 -22.25
CA LEU A 164 18.25 -2.25 -21.34
C LEU A 164 18.53 -1.64 -19.96
N LEU A 165 19.07 -0.42 -19.90
CA LEU A 165 19.30 0.30 -18.64
C LEU A 165 17.99 0.64 -17.92
N SER A 166 16.95 1.08 -18.64
CA SER A 166 15.64 1.36 -18.03
C SER A 166 14.98 0.08 -17.49
N THR A 167 15.12 -1.04 -18.20
CA THR A 167 14.67 -2.36 -17.75
C THR A 167 15.42 -2.81 -16.50
N LEU A 168 16.76 -2.68 -16.48
CA LEU A 168 17.58 -3.00 -15.31
C LEU A 168 17.16 -2.16 -14.08
N LYS A 169 17.00 -0.84 -14.26
CA LYS A 169 16.56 0.07 -13.20
C LYS A 169 15.21 -0.37 -12.63
N TRP A 170 14.25 -0.71 -13.50
CA TRP A 170 12.94 -1.19 -13.07
C TRP A 170 13.03 -2.52 -12.30
N GLN A 171 13.82 -3.48 -12.77
CA GLN A 171 14.02 -4.76 -12.08
C GLN A 171 14.60 -4.57 -10.68
N MET A 172 15.54 -3.63 -10.50
CA MET A 172 16.10 -3.31 -9.18
C MET A 172 15.05 -2.76 -8.21
N THR A 173 14.08 -1.97 -8.68
CA THR A 173 12.97 -1.49 -7.83
C THR A 173 12.04 -2.61 -7.37
N LYS A 174 11.85 -3.64 -8.23
CA LYS A 174 10.96 -4.76 -7.95
C LYS A 174 11.57 -5.82 -7.04
N LYS A 175 12.91 -5.86 -6.91
CA LYS A 175 13.62 -6.85 -6.09
C LYS A 175 13.05 -6.99 -4.69
N LYS A 176 12.90 -5.88 -3.94
CA LYS A 176 12.38 -5.89 -2.55
C LYS A 176 11.00 -6.55 -2.48
N THR A 177 10.15 -6.30 -3.48
CA THR A 177 8.80 -6.89 -3.54
C THR A 177 8.86 -8.38 -3.89
N ALA A 178 9.76 -8.77 -4.79
CA ALA A 178 9.94 -10.18 -5.17
C ALA A 178 10.45 -11.02 -4.00
N VAL A 179 11.44 -10.51 -3.25
CA VAL A 179 11.98 -11.18 -2.06
C VAL A 179 10.92 -11.31 -0.98
N ARG A 180 10.18 -10.23 -0.68
CA ARG A 180 9.08 -10.26 0.29
C ARG A 180 8.01 -11.31 -0.08
N LYS A 181 7.56 -11.33 -1.33
CA LYS A 181 6.56 -12.31 -1.78
C LYS A 181 7.06 -13.76 -1.68
N GLY A 182 8.34 -13.99 -1.93
CA GLY A 182 8.92 -15.32 -1.82
C GLY A 182 9.01 -15.80 -0.36
N LEU A 183 9.33 -14.90 0.56
CA LEU A 183 9.28 -15.16 2.00
C LEU A 183 7.84 -15.40 2.50
N GLU A 184 6.87 -14.59 2.04
CA GLU A 184 5.43 -14.78 2.33
C GLU A 184 4.92 -16.14 1.83
N ALA A 185 5.49 -16.66 0.74
CA ALA A 185 5.17 -17.98 0.19
C ALA A 185 5.90 -19.14 0.89
N GLY A 186 6.57 -18.89 2.02
CA GLY A 186 7.32 -19.90 2.79
C GLY A 186 8.66 -20.31 2.15
N GLY A 187 9.12 -19.59 1.13
CA GLY A 187 10.41 -19.84 0.46
C GLY A 187 11.58 -19.16 1.17
N SER A 188 12.80 -19.65 0.91
CA SER A 188 14.01 -18.98 1.41
C SER A 188 14.30 -17.67 0.67
N GLU A 189 14.98 -16.74 1.36
CA GLU A 189 15.46 -15.48 0.78
C GLU A 189 16.29 -15.72 -0.49
N GLU A 190 17.17 -16.72 -0.46
CA GLU A 190 18.03 -17.09 -1.57
C GLU A 190 17.25 -17.62 -2.78
N THR A 191 16.24 -18.47 -2.55
CA THR A 191 15.36 -18.94 -3.62
C THR A 191 14.63 -17.77 -4.27
N SER A 192 14.23 -16.79 -3.47
CA SER A 192 13.53 -15.60 -3.93
C SER A 192 14.43 -14.68 -4.76
N LEU A 193 15.69 -14.48 -4.32
CA LEU A 193 16.71 -13.74 -5.07
C LEU A 193 17.06 -14.44 -6.39
N ARG A 194 17.23 -15.76 -6.38
CA ARG A 194 17.51 -16.55 -7.58
C ARG A 194 16.36 -16.46 -8.60
N ARG A 195 15.11 -16.57 -8.15
CA ARG A 195 13.92 -16.40 -9.01
C ARG A 195 13.83 -14.99 -9.59
N TRP A 196 14.10 -13.97 -8.77
CA TRP A 196 14.15 -12.59 -9.24
C TRP A 196 15.27 -12.37 -10.27
N ALA A 197 16.48 -12.88 -10.03
CA ALA A 197 17.60 -12.76 -10.96
C ALA A 197 17.30 -13.43 -12.31
N GLN A 198 16.71 -14.63 -12.31
CA GLN A 198 16.26 -15.30 -13.54
C GLN A 198 15.18 -14.50 -14.29
N ALA A 199 14.22 -13.92 -13.57
CA ALA A 199 13.19 -13.07 -14.19
C ALA A 199 13.79 -11.79 -14.79
N ALA A 200 14.78 -11.19 -14.13
CA ALA A 200 15.49 -10.02 -14.63
C ALA A 200 16.26 -10.34 -15.92
N LYS A 201 16.95 -11.49 -15.97
CA LYS A 201 17.66 -11.95 -17.17
C LYS A 201 16.70 -12.15 -18.35
N ARG A 202 15.58 -12.85 -18.15
CA ARG A 202 14.53 -13.02 -19.17
C ARG A 202 13.96 -11.70 -19.68
N ALA A 203 13.80 -10.71 -18.80
CA ALA A 203 13.36 -9.38 -19.21
C ALA A 203 14.42 -8.66 -20.06
N GLY A 204 15.70 -8.87 -19.76
CA GLY A 204 16.82 -8.42 -20.59
C GLY A 204 16.81 -9.08 -21.98
N ASP A 205 16.67 -10.40 -22.05
CA ASP A 205 16.56 -11.15 -23.32
C ASP A 205 15.37 -10.68 -24.17
N ASN A 206 14.20 -10.52 -23.56
CA ASN A 206 13.01 -10.02 -24.25
C ASN A 206 13.18 -8.56 -24.70
N GLY A 207 13.91 -7.76 -23.91
CA GLY A 207 14.29 -6.40 -24.27
C GLY A 207 15.21 -6.36 -25.48
N ALA A 208 16.22 -7.24 -25.49
CA ALA A 208 17.21 -7.40 -26.56
C ALA A 208 16.58 -7.88 -27.89
N LYS A 209 15.63 -8.82 -27.80
CA LYS A 209 14.94 -9.41 -28.97
C LYS A 209 13.88 -8.51 -29.58
N ALA A 210 13.37 -7.54 -28.82
CA ALA A 210 12.35 -6.63 -29.34
C ALA A 210 13.00 -5.61 -30.29
N PRO A 211 12.37 -5.33 -31.45
CA PRO A 211 12.90 -4.35 -32.40
C PRO A 211 13.10 -3.01 -31.71
N SER A 212 14.21 -2.35 -32.03
CA SER A 212 14.46 -0.99 -31.56
C SER A 212 13.34 -0.11 -32.09
N PRO A 213 12.60 0.65 -31.24
CA PRO A 213 11.73 1.68 -31.76
C PRO A 213 12.60 2.65 -32.57
N ALA A 214 12.12 3.03 -33.77
CA ALA A 214 12.77 4.05 -34.59
C ALA A 214 13.01 5.33 -33.75
N PRO A 215 13.95 6.23 -34.13
CA PRO A 215 14.39 7.34 -33.28
C PRO A 215 13.31 8.38 -32.91
N ASN A 216 12.04 8.15 -33.23
CA ASN A 216 10.95 9.05 -32.91
C ASN A 216 9.62 8.30 -32.71
N GLU A 217 9.50 7.50 -31.65
CA GLU A 217 8.17 7.04 -31.22
C GLU A 217 8.11 6.82 -29.70
N ALA A 218 7.32 7.67 -29.03
CA ALA A 218 6.97 7.55 -27.62
C ALA A 218 6.28 6.19 -27.32
N PRO A 219 6.41 5.63 -26.10
CA PRO A 219 5.93 4.29 -25.81
C PRO A 219 4.40 4.20 -25.93
N ARG A 220 3.92 3.43 -26.93
CA ARG A 220 2.51 3.05 -27.08
C ARG A 220 2.08 2.12 -25.93
N PRO A 221 0.97 2.37 -25.22
CA PRO A 221 0.36 1.39 -24.33
C PRO A 221 -0.46 0.33 -25.11
N ASN A 222 -0.45 -0.91 -24.62
CA ASN A 222 -1.05 -2.15 -25.17
C ASN A 222 -2.56 -2.05 -25.56
N PRO A 223 -3.09 -2.94 -26.43
CA PRO A 223 -4.41 -2.78 -27.07
C PRO A 223 -5.60 -3.07 -26.14
N LYS A 224 -6.71 -2.36 -26.42
CA LYS A 224 -8.03 -2.36 -25.73
C LYS A 224 -8.76 -3.71 -25.75
N PRO A 225 -9.82 -3.85 -24.93
CA PRO A 225 -11.16 -4.11 -25.48
C PRO A 225 -12.04 -2.87 -25.35
N ALA A 226 -12.73 -2.51 -26.43
CA ALA A 226 -13.71 -1.40 -26.50
C ALA A 226 -15.14 -1.96 -26.32
N PRO A 227 -16.23 -1.14 -26.26
CA PRO A 227 -16.29 0.31 -26.41
C PRO A 227 -17.22 1.06 -25.42
N ALA A 228 -16.91 2.33 -25.15
CA ALA A 228 -17.89 3.42 -25.14
C ALA A 228 -17.14 4.76 -25.23
N SER A 229 -17.73 5.69 -25.98
CA SER A 229 -17.15 6.93 -26.49
C SER A 229 -16.60 7.87 -25.42
N ARG A 230 -15.49 8.55 -25.76
CA ARG A 230 -15.21 9.94 -25.38
C ARG A 230 -14.02 10.43 -26.21
N ARG A 231 -14.34 11.05 -27.35
CA ARG A 231 -13.51 12.11 -27.92
C ARG A 231 -13.56 13.29 -26.93
N ASP A 232 -12.52 14.11 -26.96
CA ASP A 232 -12.33 15.32 -26.14
C ASP A 232 -11.69 15.08 -24.76
N ALA A 233 -10.46 14.53 -24.77
CA ALA A 233 -9.50 14.87 -23.73
C ALA A 233 -8.80 16.16 -24.17
N THR A 234 -9.11 17.28 -23.52
CA THR A 234 -8.44 18.55 -23.80
C THR A 234 -6.93 18.39 -23.57
N PRO A 235 -6.09 18.72 -24.56
CA PRO A 235 -4.64 18.75 -24.37
C PRO A 235 -4.33 19.89 -23.40
N LEU A 236 -3.73 19.58 -22.25
CA LEU A 236 -3.29 20.59 -21.29
C LEU A 236 -2.48 21.67 -22.01
N ASP A 237 -2.84 22.93 -21.79
CA ASP A 237 -2.10 24.05 -22.34
C ASP A 237 -0.60 23.98 -21.93
N GLU A 238 0.25 23.76 -22.93
CA GLU A 238 1.69 23.61 -22.75
C GLU A 238 2.33 24.89 -22.22
N THR A 239 1.73 26.04 -22.45
CA THR A 239 2.24 27.35 -21.99
C THR A 239 2.22 27.43 -20.45
N VAL A 240 1.17 26.91 -19.82
CA VAL A 240 1.04 26.90 -18.34
C VAL A 240 1.94 25.83 -17.72
N VAL A 241 2.21 24.72 -18.43
CA VAL A 241 3.22 23.74 -17.99
C VAL A 241 4.61 24.36 -18.04
N ALA A 242 4.93 25.06 -19.12
CA ALA A 242 6.22 25.70 -19.32
C ALA A 242 6.49 26.80 -18.28
N SER A 243 5.49 27.62 -17.95
CA SER A 243 5.65 28.68 -16.94
C SER A 243 5.95 28.18 -15.53
N VAL A 244 5.41 27.01 -15.15
CA VAL A 244 5.73 26.38 -13.85
C VAL A 244 7.11 25.73 -13.86
N ARG A 245 7.53 25.14 -14.98
CA ARG A 245 8.91 24.60 -15.12
C ARG A 245 9.94 25.71 -15.01
N PHE A 246 9.75 26.79 -15.76
CA PHE A 246 10.63 27.96 -15.76
C PHE A 246 10.80 28.53 -14.34
N TYR A 247 9.72 28.66 -13.59
CA TYR A 247 9.76 29.14 -12.21
C TYR A 247 10.56 28.23 -11.26
N TYR A 248 10.44 26.90 -11.42
CA TYR A 248 11.24 25.97 -10.61
C TYR A 248 12.71 25.97 -11.03
N ASP A 249 13.01 26.11 -12.32
CA ASP A 249 14.38 26.21 -12.83
C ASP A 249 15.07 27.49 -12.31
N GLU A 250 14.34 28.61 -12.26
CA GLU A 250 14.80 29.87 -11.68
C GLU A 250 15.07 29.74 -10.16
N LEU A 251 14.16 29.11 -9.41
CA LEU A 251 14.36 28.84 -7.99
C LEU A 251 15.55 27.92 -7.71
N ILE A 252 15.77 26.92 -8.57
CA ILE A 252 16.92 26.02 -8.48
C ILE A 252 18.23 26.77 -8.76
N ALA A 253 18.22 27.72 -9.71
CA ALA A 253 19.38 28.56 -10.01
C ALA A 253 19.73 29.49 -8.84
N GLN A 254 18.72 30.05 -8.15
CA GLN A 254 18.90 30.90 -6.98
C GLN A 254 19.30 30.11 -5.72
N ASN A 255 18.88 28.84 -5.61
CA ASN A 255 19.10 28.00 -4.42
C ASN A 255 19.72 26.64 -4.78
N PRO A 256 21.02 26.60 -5.15
CA PRO A 256 21.66 25.39 -5.67
C PRO A 256 21.79 24.25 -4.65
N LEU A 257 21.80 24.56 -3.35
CA LEU A 257 21.86 23.57 -2.26
C LEU A 257 20.57 22.74 -2.12
N ASP A 258 19.43 23.26 -2.59
CA ASP A 258 18.11 22.60 -2.52
C ASP A 258 17.64 22.02 -3.86
N LYS A 259 18.54 22.00 -4.86
CA LYS A 259 18.27 21.50 -6.22
C LYS A 259 17.58 20.14 -6.24
N GLN A 260 17.99 19.20 -5.39
CA GLN A 260 17.43 17.85 -5.37
C GLN A 260 16.00 17.83 -4.79
N ALA A 261 15.71 18.64 -3.79
CA ALA A 261 14.39 18.75 -3.17
C ALA A 261 13.39 19.50 -4.05
N LEU A 262 13.85 20.54 -4.75
CA LEU A 262 13.05 21.32 -5.72
C LEU A 262 12.74 20.50 -6.98
N ASN A 263 13.70 19.74 -7.50
CA ASN A 263 13.46 18.82 -8.62
C ASN A 263 12.46 17.71 -8.27
N ALA A 264 12.57 17.14 -7.06
CA ALA A 264 11.62 16.15 -6.58
C ALA A 264 10.21 16.73 -6.41
N ALA A 265 10.11 17.97 -5.93
CA ALA A 265 8.85 18.70 -5.82
C ALA A 265 8.22 18.97 -7.20
N LEU A 266 9.00 19.47 -8.16
CA LEU A 266 8.55 19.70 -9.54
C LEU A 266 8.02 18.41 -10.18
N HIS A 267 8.78 17.32 -10.06
CA HIS A 267 8.38 16.02 -10.62
C HIS A 267 7.07 15.50 -10.00
N TRP A 268 6.91 15.65 -8.68
CA TRP A 268 5.68 15.29 -7.98
C TRP A 268 4.49 16.15 -8.42
N GLN A 269 4.68 17.46 -8.55
CA GLN A 269 3.66 18.39 -9.05
C GLN A 269 3.22 18.06 -10.48
N MET A 270 4.17 17.77 -11.38
CA MET A 270 3.88 17.40 -12.77
C MET A 270 3.14 16.07 -12.90
N THR A 271 3.41 15.11 -12.01
CA THR A 271 2.72 13.82 -11.97
C THR A 271 1.28 13.96 -11.47
N ARG A 272 1.06 14.85 -10.49
CA ARG A 272 -0.24 15.09 -9.88
C ARG A 272 -1.15 16.01 -10.73
N LYS A 273 -0.57 16.94 -11.50
CA LYS A 273 -1.27 17.91 -12.39
C LYS A 273 -2.40 17.27 -13.20
N ARG A 274 -2.13 16.14 -13.84
CA ARG A 274 -3.11 15.46 -14.72
C ARG A 274 -4.36 14.98 -13.98
N VAL A 275 -4.22 14.64 -12.70
CA VAL A 275 -5.33 14.15 -11.89
C VAL A 275 -6.15 15.30 -11.34
N GLU A 276 -5.48 16.37 -10.89
CA GLU A 276 -6.10 17.52 -10.24
C GLU A 276 -6.86 18.41 -11.25
N VAL A 277 -6.25 18.73 -12.39
CA VAL A 277 -6.90 19.45 -13.49
C VAL A 277 -8.11 18.67 -14.02
N ALA A 278 -7.97 17.36 -14.22
CA ALA A 278 -9.07 16.52 -14.66
C ALA A 278 -10.20 16.41 -13.62
N ASN A 279 -9.89 16.48 -12.32
CA ASN A 279 -10.90 16.50 -11.26
C ASN A 279 -11.63 17.85 -11.19
N LEU A 280 -10.92 18.97 -11.38
CA LEU A 280 -11.50 20.33 -11.39
C LEU A 280 -12.41 20.54 -12.61
N ILE A 281 -11.98 20.08 -13.79
CA ILE A 281 -12.80 20.08 -15.00
C ILE A 281 -14.05 19.21 -14.79
N ARG A 282 -13.91 18.02 -14.17
CA ARG A 282 -15.06 17.16 -13.81
C ARG A 282 -15.99 17.80 -12.77
N ALA A 283 -15.50 18.74 -11.96
CA ALA A 283 -16.29 19.51 -11.00
C ALA A 283 -16.94 20.77 -11.64
N GLY A 284 -16.87 20.91 -12.97
CA GLY A 284 -17.52 22.00 -13.70
C GLY A 284 -16.72 23.32 -13.73
N GLN A 285 -15.44 23.30 -13.38
CA GLN A 285 -14.57 24.47 -13.52
C GLN A 285 -14.02 24.55 -14.96
N SER A 286 -13.79 25.78 -15.46
CA SER A 286 -13.09 25.97 -16.73
C SER A 286 -11.65 25.44 -16.66
N GLU A 287 -11.15 24.92 -17.78
CA GLU A 287 -9.80 24.38 -17.88
C GLU A 287 -8.74 25.44 -17.54
N GLU A 288 -8.93 26.67 -18.00
CA GLU A 288 -8.06 27.81 -17.69
C GLU A 288 -7.99 28.10 -16.18
N ASN A 289 -9.12 28.11 -15.48
CA ASN A 289 -9.16 28.35 -14.04
C ASN A 289 -8.57 27.17 -13.25
N ALA A 290 -8.77 25.94 -13.74
CA ALA A 290 -8.17 24.74 -13.16
C ALA A 290 -6.64 24.74 -13.31
N LEU A 291 -6.14 25.16 -14.47
CA LEU A 291 -4.71 25.30 -14.75
C LEU A 291 -4.06 26.43 -13.95
N TRP A 292 -4.74 27.58 -13.83
CA TRP A 292 -4.28 28.72 -13.04
C TRP A 292 -4.19 28.39 -11.55
N ARG A 293 -5.21 27.74 -10.98
CA ARG A 293 -5.18 27.27 -9.58
C ARG A 293 -4.06 26.28 -9.31
N TRP A 294 -3.86 25.32 -10.21
CA TRP A 294 -2.76 24.37 -10.09
C TRP A 294 -1.40 25.07 -10.12
N ALA A 295 -1.20 26.00 -11.06
CA ALA A 295 0.06 26.74 -11.17
C ALA A 295 0.33 27.60 -9.91
N TYR A 296 -0.71 28.24 -9.38
CA TYR A 296 -0.63 29.02 -8.14
C TYR A 296 -0.25 28.16 -6.93
N GLU A 297 -0.87 26.99 -6.77
CA GLU A 297 -0.55 26.06 -5.68
C GLU A 297 0.86 25.46 -5.80
N ALA A 298 1.30 25.17 -7.03
CA ALA A 298 2.64 24.66 -7.30
C ALA A 298 3.72 25.68 -6.92
N ARG A 299 3.48 26.98 -7.18
CA ARG A 299 4.38 28.08 -6.76
C ARG A 299 4.37 28.26 -5.25
N ARG A 300 3.20 28.32 -4.62
CA ARG A 300 3.05 28.43 -3.16
C ARG A 300 3.73 27.28 -2.41
N ALA A 301 3.66 26.07 -2.94
CA ALA A 301 4.33 24.90 -2.36
C ALA A 301 5.87 24.98 -2.47
N ALA A 302 6.39 25.58 -3.54
CA ALA A 302 7.82 25.82 -3.71
C ALA A 302 8.31 26.88 -2.70
N ASP A 303 7.63 28.03 -2.64
CA ASP A 303 7.92 29.11 -1.68
C ASP A 303 7.87 28.61 -0.24
N GLY A 304 6.86 27.80 0.09
CA GLY A 304 6.71 27.22 1.43
C GLY A 304 7.81 26.24 1.81
N ARG A 305 8.53 25.64 0.84
CA ARG A 305 9.70 24.79 1.10
C ARG A 305 10.97 25.62 1.28
N VAL A 306 11.14 26.67 0.49
CA VAL A 306 12.26 27.61 0.65
C VAL A 306 12.19 28.31 2.02
N LYS A 307 11.00 28.70 2.48
CA LYS A 307 10.79 29.39 3.77
C LYS A 307 10.86 28.49 5.03
N LYS A 308 10.86 27.16 4.87
CA LYS A 308 10.83 26.19 5.99
C LYS A 308 12.22 25.71 6.43
N ARG A 309 13.26 26.17 5.76
CA ARG A 309 14.67 25.94 6.08
C ARG A 309 15.33 27.27 6.40
#